data_AF-A0A1V3X4J1-F1
#
_entry.id   AF-A0A1V3X4J1-F1
#
_cell.length_a   1.000
_cell.length_b   1.000
_cell.length_c   1.000
_cell.angle_alpha   90.00
_cell.angle_beta   90.00
_cell.angle_gamma   90.00
#
_symmetry.space_group_name_H-M   'P 1'
#
loop_
_entity.id
_entity.type
_entity.pdbx_description
1 polymer ?
#
loop_
_entity_poly.entity_id
_entity_poly.type
_entity_poly.pdbx_seq_one_letter_code
_entity_poly.pdbx_strand_id
1 'polypeptide(L)' 'MLTADEAADLSDRIYQVRCAAEDIGLALDEGAGAAELRELCEGLLRAARAADGWRRVGV' A
#
# COMPACT_ATOMS: atom_id res chain seq x y z
N MET A 1 9.77 12.08 -16.75
CA MET A 1 10.73 11.07 -16.28
C MET A 1 10.94 11.30 -14.80
N LEU A 2 11.03 10.23 -14.00
CA LEU A 2 11.40 10.32 -12.58
C LEU A 2 12.92 10.35 -12.45
N THR A 3 13.42 11.10 -11.48
CA THR A 3 14.80 10.99 -11.00
C THR A 3 15.02 9.66 -10.30
N ALA A 4 16.29 9.30 -10.03
CA ALA A 4 16.61 8.06 -9.33
C ALA A 4 16.02 8.03 -7.91
N ASP A 5 16.12 9.13 -7.18
CA ASP A 5 15.57 9.26 -5.83
C ASP A 5 14.04 9.17 -5.85
N GLU A 6 13.41 9.78 -6.86
CA GLU A 6 11.97 9.68 -7.04
C GLU A 6 11.51 8.26 -7.38
N ALA A 7 12.24 7.55 -8.24
CA ALA A 7 11.94 6.16 -8.56
C ALA A 7 12.12 5.23 -7.34
N ALA A 8 13.13 5.49 -6.50
CA ALA A 8 13.36 4.74 -5.26
C ALA A 8 12.21 4.96 -4.27
N ASP A 9 11.83 6.21 -4.01
CA ASP A 9 10.74 6.53 -3.09
C ASP A 9 9.38 6.00 -3.61
N LEU A 10 9.14 5.98 -4.93
CA LEU A 10 7.99 5.30 -5.52
C LEU A 10 8.02 3.80 -5.25
N SER A 11 9.17 3.17 -5.43
CA SER A 11 9.35 1.73 -5.23
C SER A 11 9.06 1.33 -3.78
N ASP A 12 9.55 2.12 -2.82
CA ASP A 12 9.27 1.91 -1.38
C ASP A 12 7.77 2.03 -1.08
N ARG A 13 7.09 3.03 -1.65
CA ARG A 13 5.64 3.20 -1.47
C ARG A 13 4.85 2.05 -2.09
N ILE A 14 5.23 1.55 -3.26
CA ILE A 14 4.61 0.36 -3.87
C ILE A 14 4.86 -0.89 -3.03
N TYR A 15 6.06 -1.04 -2.48
CA TYR A 15 6.39 -2.14 -1.59
C TYR A 15 5.45 -2.16 -0.37
N GLN A 16 5.19 -1.01 0.24
CA GLN A 16 4.25 -0.90 1.37
C GLN A 16 2.82 -1.30 0.99
N VAL A 17 2.36 -0.93 -0.21
CA VAL A 17 1.03 -1.37 -0.71
C VAL A 17 0.97 -2.89 -0.83
N ARG A 18 2.03 -3.51 -1.37
CA ARG A 18 2.07 -4.97 -1.51
C ARG A 18 2.03 -5.65 -0.14
N CYS A 19 2.86 -5.22 0.81
CA CYS A 19 2.88 -5.80 2.15
C CYS A 19 1.53 -5.67 2.85
N ALA A 20 0.90 -4.49 2.78
CA ALA A 20 -0.44 -4.31 3.36
C ALA A 20 -1.51 -5.22 2.72
N ALA A 21 -1.36 -5.58 1.44
CA ALA A 21 -2.24 -6.54 0.79
C ALA A 21 -1.91 -7.99 1.19
N GLU A 22 -0.63 -8.32 1.34
CA GLU A 22 -0.15 -9.63 1.83
C GLU A 22 -0.65 -9.89 3.27
N ASP A 23 -0.64 -8.87 4.14
CA ASP A 23 -1.16 -8.95 5.51
C ASP A 23 -2.66 -9.31 5.53
N ILE A 24 -3.45 -8.78 4.61
CA ILE A 24 -4.88 -9.15 4.46
C ILE A 24 -5.00 -10.63 4.07
N GLY A 25 -4.17 -11.11 3.14
CA GLY A 25 -4.15 -12.50 2.73
C GLY A 25 -3.83 -13.43 3.91
N LEU A 26 -2.79 -13.09 4.68
CA LEU A 26 -2.42 -13.84 5.89
C LEU A 26 -3.55 -13.84 6.93
N ALA A 27 -4.16 -12.67 7.19
CA ALA A 27 -5.27 -12.57 8.13
C ALA A 27 -6.48 -13.41 7.71
N LEU A 28 -6.76 -13.50 6.40
CA LEU A 28 -7.79 -14.41 5.89
C LEU A 28 -7.45 -15.88 6.12
N ASP A 29 -6.19 -16.26 5.86
CA ASP A 29 -5.69 -17.63 6.08
C ASP A 29 -5.73 -18.03 7.56
N GLU A 30 -5.52 -17.06 8.46
CA GLU A 30 -5.60 -17.24 9.92
C GLU A 30 -7.04 -17.16 10.47
N GLY A 31 -8.03 -16.83 9.63
CA GLY A 31 -9.44 -16.73 10.03
C GLY A 31 -9.75 -15.48 10.86
N ALA A 32 -9.03 -14.38 10.62
CA ALA A 32 -9.23 -13.09 11.25
C ALA A 32 -10.68 -12.60 11.16
N GLY A 33 -11.12 -11.90 12.21
CA GLY A 33 -12.46 -11.34 12.28
C GLY A 33 -12.65 -10.14 11.35
N ALA A 34 -13.92 -9.79 11.09
CA ALA A 34 -14.27 -8.68 10.22
C ALA A 34 -13.72 -7.31 10.69
N ALA A 35 -13.52 -7.12 12.00
CA ALA A 35 -12.93 -5.90 12.54
C ALA A 35 -11.45 -5.74 12.14
N GLU A 36 -10.66 -6.80 12.33
CA GLU A 36 -9.24 -6.83 11.96
C GLU A 36 -9.05 -6.68 10.45
N LEU A 37 -9.83 -7.40 9.65
CA LEU A 37 -9.80 -7.27 8.19
C LEU A 37 -10.15 -5.85 7.73
N ARG A 38 -11.05 -5.16 8.44
CA ARG A 38 -11.37 -3.75 8.15
C ARG A 38 -10.19 -2.84 8.46
N GLU A 39 -9.51 -3.03 9.59
CA GLU A 39 -8.32 -2.26 9.93
C GLU A 39 -7.19 -2.44 8.90
N LEU A 40 -6.95 -3.69 8.46
CA LEU A 40 -5.97 -4.01 7.43
C LEU A 40 -6.34 -3.38 6.08
N CYS A 41 -7.62 -3.44 5.68
CA CYS A 41 -8.11 -2.77 4.48
C CYS A 41 -7.92 -1.25 4.55
N GLU A 42 -8.14 -0.63 5.71
CA GLU A 42 -7.86 0.79 5.90
C GLU A 42 -6.36 1.10 5.80
N GLY A 43 -5.50 0.21 6.33
CA GLY A 43 -4.05 0.26 6.15
C GLY A 43 -3.62 0.25 4.69
N LEU A 44 -4.14 -0.71 3.92
CA LEU A 44 -3.90 -0.82 2.48
C LEU A 44 -4.32 0.44 1.73
N LEU A 45 -5.52 0.98 2.04
CA LEU A 45 -6.00 2.22 1.42
C LEU A 45 -5.13 3.43 1.76
N ARG A 46 -4.58 3.52 2.98
CA ARG A 46 -3.62 4.57 3.34
C ARG A 46 -2.33 4.44 2.54
N ALA A 47 -1.77 3.24 2.42
CA ALA A 47 -0.57 2.98 1.64
C ALA A 47 -0.78 3.32 0.15
N ALA A 48 -1.93 2.91 -0.42
CA ALA A 48 -2.27 3.19 -1.82
C ALA A 48 -2.37 4.70 -2.09
N ARG A 49 -3.01 5.46 -1.19
CA ARG A 49 -3.10 6.93 -1.31
C ARG A 49 -1.73 7.60 -1.24
N ALA A 50 -0.83 7.08 -0.40
CA ALA A 50 0.55 7.57 -0.33
C ALA A 50 1.28 7.32 -1.66
N ALA A 51 1.07 6.16 -2.30
CA ALA A 51 1.62 5.85 -3.62
C ALA A 51 0.98 6.65 -4.77
N ASP A 52 -0.32 6.99 -4.69
CA ASP A 52 -1.02 7.74 -5.75
C ASP A 52 -0.50 9.17 -5.97
N GLY A 53 0.16 9.76 -4.96
CA GLY A 53 0.70 11.13 -5.03
C GLY A 53 1.58 11.39 -6.24
N TRP A 54 2.29 10.37 -6.75
CA TRP A 54 3.13 10.44 -7.94
C TRP A 54 2.39 10.81 -9.21
N ARG A 55 1.10 10.42 -9.35
CA ARG A 55 0.33 10.69 -10.57
C ARG A 55 -0.02 12.18 -10.73
N ARG A 56 0.03 12.97 -9.65
CA ARG A 56 -0.30 14.42 -9.66
C ARG A 56 0.89 15.32 -9.99
N VAL A 57 2.12 14.83 -9.87
CA VAL A 57 3.34 15.62 -10.15
C VAL A 57 3.66 15.67 -11.66
N GLY A 58 2.95 14.89 -12.49
CA GLY A 58 3.18 14.76 -13.93
C GLY A 58 2.12 15.36 -14.86
N VAL A 59 1.17 16.16 -14.37
CA VAL A 59 0.19 16.95 -15.16
C VAL A 59 0.35 18.43 -14.87
#